data_AF-X0YFE2-F1
#
_entry.id   AF-X0YFE2-F1
#
_cell.length_a   1.000
_cell.length_b   1.000
_cell.length_c   1.000
_cell.angle_alpha   90.00
_cell.angle_beta   90.00
_cell.angle_gamma   90.00
#
_symmetry.space_group_name_H-M   'P 1'
#
loop_
_entity.id
_entity.type
_entity.pdbx_description
1 polymer ?
#
loop_
_entity_poly.entity_id
_entity_poly.type
_entity_poly.pdbx_seq_one_letter_code
_entity_poly.pdbx_strand_id
1 'polypeptide(L)'
;NIAPVCKECNKREKDINNKHVSWQKHLRIVCKRNNDIHNFDERKKRILKHIEIGEFAYPKLTENEKHSIRVIAESLYKNITTEINNSLDLYKKITKAFVKNNNIVD
;
A
#
# COMPACT_ATOMS: atom_id res chain seq x y z
N ASN A 1 -4.09 3.24 9.27
CA ASN A 1 -5.50 2.96 8.85
C ASN A 1 -5.58 1.61 8.12
N ILE A 2 -5.09 0.56 8.79
CA ILE A 2 -5.02 -0.82 8.28
C ILE A 2 -5.56 -1.69 9.42
N ALA A 3 -6.43 -2.64 9.09
CA ALA A 3 -7.02 -3.58 10.04
C ALA A 3 -7.05 -4.96 9.38
N PRO A 4 -6.99 -6.05 10.17
CA PRO A 4 -7.19 -7.40 9.64
C PRO A 4 -8.64 -7.54 9.20
N VAL A 5 -8.85 -7.73 7.91
CA VAL A 5 -10.17 -7.80 7.29
C VAL A 5 -10.18 -8.86 6.19
N CYS A 6 -11.33 -9.48 5.95
CA CYS A 6 -11.54 -10.30 4.77
C CYS A 6 -11.66 -9.43 3.51
N LYS A 7 -11.59 -10.07 2.33
CA LYS A 7 -11.67 -9.40 1.03
C LYS A 7 -12.93 -8.54 0.87
N GLU A 8 -14.08 -9.02 1.35
CA GLU A 8 -15.35 -8.31 1.27
C GLU A 8 -15.38 -7.08 2.19
N CYS A 9 -14.92 -7.23 3.44
CA CYS A 9 -14.81 -6.12 4.39
C CYS A 9 -13.74 -5.08 3.99
N ASN A 10 -12.80 -5.44 3.10
CA ASN A 10 -11.81 -4.51 2.59
C ASN A 10 -12.36 -3.57 1.49
N LYS A 11 -13.58 -3.82 0.98
CA LYS A 11 -14.30 -2.92 0.06
C LYS A 11 -14.84 -1.70 0.82
N ARG A 12 -13.91 -0.85 1.26
CA ARG A 12 -14.21 0.31 2.10
C ARG A 12 -15.01 1.37 1.35
N GLU A 13 -16.06 1.84 2.01
CA GLU A 13 -16.84 3.00 1.58
C GLU A 13 -15.94 4.22 1.35
N LYS A 14 -16.35 5.06 0.39
CA LYS A 14 -15.67 6.31 0.08
C LYS A 14 -16.46 7.49 0.62
N ASP A 15 -15.76 8.56 1.00
CA ASP A 15 -16.39 9.82 1.38
C ASP A 15 -16.80 10.65 0.16
N ILE A 16 -17.36 11.84 0.41
CA ILE A 16 -17.77 12.80 -0.63
C ILE A 16 -16.62 13.24 -1.55
N ASN A 17 -15.38 13.09 -1.10
CA ASN A 17 -14.17 13.43 -1.86
C ASN A 17 -13.59 12.21 -2.58
N ASN A 18 -14.35 11.11 -2.68
CA ASN A 18 -13.95 9.84 -3.28
C ASN A 18 -12.73 9.19 -2.59
N LYS A 19 -12.47 9.53 -1.32
CA LYS A 19 -11.38 8.92 -0.51
C LYS A 19 -11.93 7.81 0.36
N HIS A 20 -11.18 6.71 0.48
CA HIS A 20 -11.56 5.62 1.38
C HIS A 20 -11.58 6.09 2.83
N VAL A 21 -12.68 5.79 3.53
CA VAL A 21 -12.83 6.14 4.94
C VAL A 21 -11.92 5.29 5.84
N SER A 22 -11.76 5.71 7.10
CA SER A 22 -11.06 4.89 8.09
C SER A 22 -11.76 3.55 8.33
N TRP A 23 -11.03 2.52 8.73
CA TRP A 23 -11.66 1.22 9.04
C TRP A 23 -12.69 1.36 10.17
N GLN A 24 -12.49 2.27 11.12
CA GLN A 24 -13.46 2.54 12.19
C GLN A 24 -14.74 3.19 11.64
N LYS A 25 -14.60 4.17 10.73
CA LYS A 25 -15.76 4.82 10.09
C LYS A 25 -16.49 3.83 9.19
N HIS A 26 -15.75 3.01 8.43
CA HIS A 26 -16.32 1.95 7.62
C HIS A 26 -17.09 0.93 8.46
N LEU A 27 -16.50 0.47 9.58
CA LEU A 27 -17.17 -0.45 10.52
C LEU A 27 -18.49 0.14 11.02
N ARG A 28 -18.51 1.44 11.39
CA ARG A 28 -19.74 2.11 11.81
C ARG A 28 -20.79 2.16 10.70
N ILE A 29 -20.38 2.40 9.46
CA ILE A 29 -21.29 2.40 8.29
C ILE A 29 -21.87 1.00 8.06
N VAL A 30 -21.03 -0.04 8.09
CA VAL A 30 -21.46 -1.43 7.98
C VAL A 30 -22.44 -1.78 9.09
N CYS A 31 -22.15 -1.38 10.33
CA CYS A 31 -23.03 -1.67 11.46
C CYS A 31 -24.40 -0.98 11.34
N LYS A 32 -24.42 0.25 10.81
CA LYS A 32 -25.70 0.93 10.52
C LYS A 32 -26.46 0.26 9.39
N ARG A 33 -25.77 -0.08 8.30
CA ARG A 33 -26.37 -0.70 7.11
C ARG A 33 -27.01 -2.05 7.43
N ASN A 34 -26.40 -2.81 8.35
CA ASN A 34 -26.87 -4.13 8.75
C ASN A 34 -27.79 -4.09 9.98
N ASN A 35 -28.17 -2.91 10.46
CA ASN A 35 -28.99 -2.71 11.65
C ASN A 35 -28.42 -3.33 12.96
N ASP A 36 -27.10 -3.48 13.05
CA ASP A 36 -26.35 -4.02 14.19
C ASP A 36 -25.47 -2.96 14.88
N ILE A 37 -25.94 -1.71 14.94
CA ILE A 37 -25.18 -0.58 15.52
C ILE A 37 -24.77 -0.84 16.98
N HIS A 38 -25.56 -1.61 17.72
CA HIS A 38 -25.27 -2.02 19.10
C HIS A 38 -23.99 -2.88 19.21
N ASN A 39 -23.63 -3.61 18.15
CA ASN A 39 -22.41 -4.45 18.12
C ASN A 39 -21.16 -3.67 17.73
N PHE A 40 -21.27 -2.37 17.43
CA PHE A 40 -20.15 -1.57 16.94
C PHE A 40 -18.95 -1.60 17.90
N ASP A 41 -19.18 -1.36 19.19
CA ASP A 41 -18.11 -1.26 20.18
C ASP A 41 -17.45 -2.62 20.44
N GLU A 42 -18.24 -3.69 20.51
CA GLU A 42 -17.72 -5.05 20.65
C GLU A 42 -16.85 -5.44 19.45
N ARG A 43 -17.35 -5.23 18.22
CA ARG A 43 -16.62 -5.52 16.99
C ARG A 43 -15.34 -4.69 16.88
N LYS A 44 -15.40 -3.41 17.26
CA LYS A 44 -14.23 -2.53 17.31
C LYS A 44 -13.19 -3.04 18.31
N LYS A 45 -13.62 -3.44 19.52
CA LYS A 45 -12.74 -3.99 20.55
C LYS A 45 -12.06 -5.28 20.07
N ARG A 46 -12.79 -6.16 19.39
CA ARG A 46 -12.22 -7.39 18.81
C ARG A 46 -11.15 -7.10 17.76
N ILE A 47 -11.38 -6.14 16.87
CA ILE A 47 -10.39 -5.72 15.87
C ILE A 47 -9.15 -5.13 16.54
N LEU A 48 -9.33 -4.24 17.53
CA LEU A 48 -8.21 -3.67 18.28
C LEU A 48 -7.41 -4.74 19.01
N LYS A 49 -8.07 -5.73 19.63
CA LYS A 49 -7.40 -6.87 20.26
C LYS A 49 -6.51 -7.60 19.26
N HIS A 50 -7.01 -7.92 18.07
CA HIS A 50 -6.22 -8.58 17.02
C HIS A 50 -5.01 -7.75 16.56
N ILE A 51 -5.16 -6.42 16.49
CA ILE A 51 -4.10 -5.50 16.10
C ILE A 51 -3.04 -5.38 17.20
N GLU A 52 -3.43 -5.25 18.46
CA GLU A 52 -2.53 -4.84 19.54
C GLU A 52 -1.84 -6.00 20.25
N ILE A 53 -2.57 -7.09 20.49
CA ILE A 53 -2.11 -8.20 21.36
C ILE A 53 -2.50 -9.60 20.84
N GLY A 54 -3.28 -9.68 19.77
CA GLY A 54 -3.78 -10.93 19.21
C GLY A 54 -2.91 -11.46 18.08
N GLU A 55 -3.51 -12.25 17.20
CA GLU A 55 -2.85 -12.98 16.12
C GLU A 55 -1.89 -12.15 15.26
N PHE A 56 -2.22 -10.87 15.00
CA PHE A 56 -1.41 -10.03 14.11
C PHE A 56 -0.39 -9.15 14.82
N ALA A 57 -0.60 -8.84 16.11
CA ALA A 57 0.29 -8.06 16.99
C ALA A 57 1.17 -7.04 16.25
N TYR A 58 0.54 -6.02 15.66
CA TYR A 58 1.23 -5.02 14.84
C TYR A 58 2.32 -4.32 15.67
N PRO A 59 3.52 -4.10 15.09
CA PRO A 59 4.63 -3.51 15.81
C PRO A 59 4.30 -2.07 16.23
N LYS A 60 4.63 -1.75 17.49
CA LYS A 60 4.55 -0.37 18.00
C LYS A 60 5.86 0.34 17.66
N LEU A 61 5.84 1.07 16.55
CA LEU A 61 7.00 1.83 16.09
C LEU A 61 7.01 3.23 16.70
N THR A 62 8.17 3.64 17.19
CA THR A 62 8.51 5.03 17.51
C THR A 62 8.49 5.90 16.26
N GLU A 63 8.42 7.23 16.43
CA GLU A 63 8.48 8.14 15.28
C GLU A 63 9.81 8.04 14.52
N ASN A 64 10.92 7.79 15.23
CA ASN A 64 12.22 7.56 14.62
C ASN A 64 12.22 6.30 13.75
N GLU A 65 11.69 5.18 14.24
CA GLU A 65 11.60 3.94 13.45
C GLU A 65 10.69 4.11 12.22
N LYS A 66 9.55 4.78 12.36
CA LYS A 66 8.69 5.11 11.21
C LYS A 66 9.41 5.97 10.19
N HIS A 67 10.19 6.95 10.65
CA HIS A 67 10.99 7.80 9.77
C HIS A 67 12.08 6.99 9.06
N SER A 68 12.81 6.15 9.78
CA SER A 68 13.84 5.27 9.19
C SER A 68 13.24 4.33 8.13
N ILE A 69 12.09 3.70 8.40
CA ILE A 69 11.40 2.86 7.41
C ILE A 69 11.03 3.67 6.17
N ARG A 70 10.54 4.91 6.34
CA ARG A 70 10.22 5.80 5.21
C ARG A 70 11.47 6.10 4.37
N VAL A 71 12.56 6.51 5.00
CA VAL A 71 13.83 6.83 4.32
C VAL A 71 14.37 5.63 3.55
N ILE A 72 14.33 4.44 4.16
CA ILE A 72 14.74 3.18 3.51
C ILE A 72 13.86 2.91 2.28
N ALA A 73 12.54 3.02 2.43
CA ALA A 73 11.60 2.78 1.33
C ALA A 73 11.81 3.76 0.16
N GLU A 74 12.01 5.05 0.46
CA GLU A 74 12.30 6.09 -0.54
C GLU A 74 13.62 5.81 -1.29
N SER A 75 14.67 5.42 -0.55
CA SER A 75 15.95 5.02 -1.14
C SER A 75 15.82 3.81 -2.07
N LEU A 76 15.13 2.75 -1.61
CA LEU A 76 14.89 1.55 -2.42
C LEU A 76 14.12 1.89 -3.70
N TYR A 77 13.04 2.68 -3.59
CA TYR A 77 12.25 3.08 -4.74
C TYR A 77 13.08 3.87 -5.76
N LYS A 78 13.89 4.83 -5.29
CA LYS A 78 14.78 5.63 -6.13
C LYS A 78 15.81 4.75 -6.85
N ASN A 79 16.45 3.84 -6.12
CA ASN A 79 17.49 2.97 -6.66
C ASN A 79 16.94 2.05 -7.75
N ILE A 80 15.80 1.40 -7.49
CA ILE A 80 15.13 0.54 -8.48
C ILE A 80 14.74 1.35 -9.73
N THR A 81 14.17 2.54 -9.54
CA THR A 81 13.78 3.41 -10.67
C THR A 81 14.99 3.84 -11.51
N THR A 82 16.10 4.17 -10.85
CA THR A 82 17.35 4.55 -11.52
C THR A 82 17.91 3.39 -12.32
N GLU A 83 17.93 2.20 -11.75
CA GLU A 83 18.47 1.01 -12.41
C GLU A 83 17.64 0.60 -13.64
N ILE A 84 16.31 0.72 -13.56
CA ILE A 84 15.43 0.52 -14.71
C ILE A 84 15.77 1.52 -15.84
N ASN A 85 15.95 2.79 -15.50
CA ASN A 85 16.29 3.82 -16.50
C ASN A 85 17.66 3.58 -17.13
N ASN A 86 18.66 3.18 -16.33
CA ASN A 86 19.99 2.81 -16.82
C ASN A 86 19.90 1.62 -17.81
N SER A 87 19.13 0.59 -17.44
CA SER A 87 18.90 -0.58 -18.29
C SER A 87 18.22 -0.21 -19.62
N LEU A 88 17.23 0.69 -19.59
CA LEU A 88 16.56 1.19 -20.79
C LEU A 88 17.49 2.02 -21.69
N ASP A 89 18.36 2.86 -21.10
CA ASP A 89 19.34 3.63 -21.86
C ASP A 89 20.39 2.72 -22.53
N LEU A 90 20.87 1.71 -21.80
CA LEU A 90 21.76 0.68 -22.36
C LEU A 90 21.10 -0.05 -23.52
N TYR A 91 19.84 -0.49 -23.36
CA TYR A 91 19.10 -1.15 -24.43
C TYR A 91 18.99 -0.26 -25.68
N LYS A 92 18.63 1.03 -25.51
CA LYS A 92 18.58 2.00 -26.63
C LYS A 92 19.92 2.14 -27.35
N LYS A 93 21.04 2.20 -26.61
CA LYS A 93 22.40 2.27 -27.17
C LYS A 93 22.73 1.03 -27.99
N ILE A 94 22.42 -0.15 -27.45
CA ILE A 94 22.62 -1.43 -28.13
C ILE A 94 21.79 -1.49 -29.43
N THR A 95 20.49 -1.17 -29.39
CA THR A 95 19.64 -1.14 -30.58
C THR A 95 20.18 -0.18 -31.64
N LYS A 96 20.61 1.02 -31.25
CA LYS A 96 21.23 1.98 -32.19
C LYS A 96 22.48 1.41 -32.85
N ALA A 97 23.34 0.71 -32.13
CA ALA A 97 24.54 0.10 -32.69
C ALA A 97 24.21 -0.98 -33.73
N PHE A 98 23.23 -1.84 -33.44
CA PHE A 98 22.79 -2.87 -34.40
C PHE A 98 22.12 -2.28 -35.65
N VAL A 99 21.27 -1.27 -35.51
CA VAL A 99 20.65 -0.59 -36.67
C VAL A 99 21.70 0.13 -37.51
N LYS A 100 22.69 0.78 -36.89
CA LYS A 100 23.76 1.47 -37.61
C LYS A 100 24.66 0.49 -38.38
N ASN A 101 24.90 -0.71 -37.86
CA ASN A 101 25.67 -1.75 -38.55
C ASN A 101 24.91 -2.38 -39.73
N ASN A 102 23.58 -2.43 -39.68
CA ASN A 102 22.75 -2.95 -40.79
C ASN A 102 22.62 -1.97 -41.97
N ASN A 103 22.99 -0.69 -41.81
CA ASN A 103 22.95 0.34 -42.86
C ASN A 103 24.31 0.57 -43.55
N ILE A 104 25.30 -0.32 -43.36
CA ILE A 104 26.64 -0.24 -44.00
C ILE A 104 26.74 -1.23 -45.19
N VAL A 105 25.65 -1.89 -45.56
CA VAL A 105 25.57 -2.71 -46.77
C VAL A 105 24.62 -2.02 -47.74
N ASP A 106 25.12 -1.00 -48.43
CA ASP A 106 24.66 -0.50 -49.74
C ASP A 106 25.78 0.34 -50.38
#